data_AF-A0A8T9BW90-F1
#
_entry.id   AF-A0A8T9BW90-F1
#
_cell.length_a   1.000
_cell.length_b   1.000
_cell.length_c   1.000
_cell.angle_alpha   90.00
_cell.angle_beta   90.00
_cell.angle_gamma   90.00
#
_symmetry.space_group_name_H-M   'P 1'
#
loop_
_entity.id
_entity.type
_entity.pdbx_description
1 polymer ?
#
loop_
_entity_poly.entity_id
_entity_poly.type
_entity_poly.pdbx_seq_one_letter_code
_entity_poly.pdbx_strand_id
1 'polypeptide(L)'
;IGRKPVFALAMIGMLSAGLFNGIIMSMWKVLPYQLLWVCPLFLFIGGGPAVSSMMFYAVACDITTEANRTNIFLFGYAAGIVGDIISPSIAGGLMAINPWISLILGWFMLALGGSIVAFIPETVHLRLSPSGTLVHAPPAERDTARSRKTNKPSSYVQIVKSQFGDGLNKLHSSITLLNSLPIVLLLVTFLADPFAASTIVVSMRYISKLFNWKLREAAFLLSLRAFIQLILFLVILPLLSKFLIHRLGLSSKRKDLLLAQFSVIMMVLGALLIASGGVIGLTIFGIIVSTLGTGYTSFARSLITTLVDQQHVGRLYAAISIVETLGSLVSGPSINALYSVGLKKGGSWTGLPFYCVAVICSMAAVSVWSFGVLTGQRRRRQEMPLGEEYGDEYADAQTLTGDLVPVEPGHVDEGRIRI
;
A
#
# COMPACT_ATOMS: atom_id res chain seq x y z
N ILE A 1 17.08 -22.96 5.28
CA ILE A 1 17.58 -21.92 6.22
C ILE A 1 16.46 -21.63 7.20
N GLY A 2 16.73 -21.69 8.50
CA GLY A 2 15.74 -21.38 9.54
C GLY A 2 15.29 -19.92 9.51
N ARG A 3 14.13 -19.59 10.09
CA ARG A 3 13.64 -18.19 10.16
C ARG A 3 14.54 -17.29 11.02
N LYS A 4 15.11 -17.86 12.08
CA LYS A 4 16.05 -17.20 13.00
C LYS A 4 17.33 -16.68 12.32
N PRO A 5 18.11 -17.50 11.58
CA PRO A 5 19.31 -17.00 10.91
C PRO A 5 19.00 -15.97 9.81
N VAL A 6 17.85 -16.07 9.12
CA VAL A 6 17.42 -15.04 8.14
C VAL A 6 17.16 -13.70 8.85
N PHE A 7 16.44 -13.72 9.98
CA PHE A 7 16.18 -12.51 10.75
C PHE A 7 17.48 -11.90 11.31
N ALA A 8 18.39 -12.74 11.83
CA ALA A 8 19.69 -12.30 12.34
C ALA A 8 20.56 -11.68 11.23
N LEU A 9 20.63 -12.30 10.05
CA LEU A 9 21.34 -11.74 8.89
C LEU A 9 20.77 -10.37 8.48
N ALA A 10 19.44 -10.22 8.49
CA ALA A 10 18.79 -8.95 8.19
C ALA A 10 19.18 -7.85 9.19
N MET A 11 19.19 -8.16 10.48
CA MET A 11 19.62 -7.22 11.53
C MET A 11 21.10 -6.86 11.42
N ILE A 12 21.98 -7.82 11.14
CA ILE A 12 23.42 -7.57 10.92
C ILE A 12 23.64 -6.70 9.67
N GLY A 13 22.91 -6.96 8.59
CA GLY A 13 22.95 -6.14 7.37
C GLY A 13 22.54 -4.69 7.64
N MET A 14 21.49 -4.47 8.43
CA MET A 14 21.07 -3.12 8.83
C MET A 14 22.06 -2.43 9.78
N LEU A 15 22.61 -3.16 10.76
CA LEU A 15 23.60 -2.62 11.70
C LEU A 15 24.89 -2.22 10.97
N SER A 16 25.39 -3.09 10.09
CA SER A 16 26.58 -2.81 9.27
C SER A 16 26.37 -1.62 8.33
N ALA A 17 25.21 -1.52 7.67
CA ALA A 17 24.86 -0.35 6.86
C ALA A 17 24.86 0.94 7.69
N GLY A 18 24.30 0.90 8.91
CA GLY A 18 24.26 2.02 9.85
C GLY A 18 25.66 2.45 10.31
N LEU A 19 26.48 1.51 10.74
CA LEU A 19 27.86 1.77 11.19
C LEU A 19 28.73 2.31 10.05
N PHE A 20 28.61 1.75 8.84
CA PHE A 20 29.34 2.24 7.67
C PHE A 20 28.97 3.68 7.33
N ASN A 21 27.68 4.03 7.40
CA ASN A 21 27.21 5.40 7.24
C ASN A 21 27.82 6.33 8.32
N GLY A 22 27.83 5.87 9.58
CA GLY A 22 28.46 6.58 10.70
C GLY A 22 29.95 6.85 10.49
N ILE A 23 30.70 5.86 9.99
CA ILE A 23 32.14 5.99 9.70
C ILE A 23 32.37 7.05 8.62
N ILE A 24 31.60 7.01 7.53
CA ILE A 24 31.71 8.00 6.44
C ILE A 24 31.40 9.41 6.97
N MET A 25 30.36 9.55 7.78
CA MET A 25 29.99 10.83 8.40
C MET A 25 31.07 11.34 9.37
N SER A 26 31.75 10.46 10.10
CA SER A 26 32.82 10.83 11.03
C SER A 26 34.06 11.31 10.28
N MET A 27 34.41 10.62 9.19
CA MET A 27 35.56 10.90 8.35
C MET A 27 35.21 11.79 7.14
N TRP A 28 34.25 12.69 7.27
CA TRP A 28 33.76 13.56 6.17
C TRP A 28 34.84 14.44 5.52
N LYS A 29 35.96 14.68 6.21
CA LYS A 29 37.11 15.44 5.69
C LYS A 29 38.07 14.61 4.82
N VAL A 30 38.02 13.29 4.92
CA VAL A 30 38.96 12.36 4.24
C VAL A 30 38.22 11.52 3.20
N LEU A 31 36.99 11.11 3.49
CA LEU A 31 36.21 10.25 2.62
C LEU A 31 35.22 11.06 1.77
N PRO A 32 35.12 10.78 0.46
CA PRO A 32 34.08 11.35 -0.38
C PRO A 32 32.69 10.93 0.11
N TYR A 33 31.73 11.86 0.15
CA TYR A 33 30.35 11.56 0.53
C TYR A 33 29.67 10.58 -0.46
N GLN A 34 30.20 10.43 -1.68
CA GLN A 34 29.70 9.46 -2.67
C GLN A 34 29.80 8.00 -2.18
N LEU A 35 30.67 7.70 -1.21
CA LEU A 35 30.73 6.35 -0.61
C LEU A 35 29.41 5.94 0.07
N LEU A 36 28.53 6.90 0.39
CA LEU A 36 27.18 6.60 0.89
C LEU A 36 26.33 5.80 -0.12
N TRP A 37 26.66 5.85 -1.42
CA TRP A 37 25.98 5.03 -2.44
C TRP A 37 26.25 3.53 -2.27
N VAL A 38 27.29 3.17 -1.51
CA VAL A 38 27.65 1.79 -1.18
C VAL A 38 26.83 1.26 0.00
N CYS A 39 26.26 2.14 0.86
CA CYS A 39 25.48 1.73 2.04
C CYS A 39 24.38 0.69 1.74
N PRO A 40 23.58 0.81 0.67
CA PRO A 40 22.55 -0.18 0.36
C PRO A 40 23.10 -1.59 0.05
N LEU A 41 24.38 -1.73 -0.34
CA LEU A 41 24.98 -3.04 -0.57
C LEU A 41 25.02 -3.90 0.71
N PHE A 42 25.18 -3.27 1.87
CA PHE A 42 25.13 -3.98 3.16
C PHE A 42 23.73 -4.53 3.46
N LEU A 43 22.67 -3.92 2.92
CA LEU A 43 21.31 -4.43 3.06
C LEU A 43 21.08 -5.72 2.25
N PHE A 44 21.91 -6.01 1.23
CA PHE A 44 21.85 -7.32 0.55
C PHE A 44 22.23 -8.48 1.47
N ILE A 45 23.01 -8.24 2.53
CA ILE A 45 23.47 -9.26 3.49
C ILE A 45 22.31 -9.82 4.34
N GLY A 46 21.09 -9.29 4.21
CA GLY A 46 19.90 -9.94 4.78
C GLY A 46 18.56 -9.41 4.30
N GLY A 47 18.54 -8.65 3.20
CA GLY A 47 17.33 -8.06 2.60
C GLY A 47 16.73 -6.87 3.35
N GLY A 48 17.40 -6.39 4.42
CA GLY A 48 17.07 -5.15 5.12
C GLY A 48 15.72 -5.17 5.86
N PRO A 49 15.10 -3.99 6.05
CA PRO A 49 13.88 -3.84 6.86
C PRO A 49 12.71 -4.70 6.38
N ALA A 50 12.54 -4.85 5.06
CA ALA A 50 11.44 -5.61 4.47
C ALA A 50 11.49 -7.10 4.86
N VAL A 51 12.68 -7.71 4.82
CA VAL A 51 12.87 -9.11 5.22
C VAL A 51 12.71 -9.27 6.73
N SER A 52 13.20 -8.32 7.53
CA SER A 52 12.97 -8.32 8.98
C SER A 52 11.48 -8.28 9.32
N SER A 53 10.70 -7.39 8.72
CA SER A 53 9.25 -7.33 8.92
C SER A 53 8.54 -8.60 8.46
N MET A 54 8.89 -9.14 7.28
CA MET A 54 8.34 -10.40 6.79
C MET A 54 8.61 -11.54 7.78
N MET A 55 9.84 -11.68 8.26
CA MET A 55 10.21 -12.73 9.20
C MET A 55 9.55 -12.55 10.57
N PHE A 56 9.37 -11.32 11.06
CA PHE A 56 8.59 -11.04 12.28
C PHE A 56 7.17 -11.59 12.16
N TYR A 57 6.46 -11.23 11.09
CA TYR A 57 5.09 -11.71 10.87
C TYR A 57 5.03 -13.21 10.60
N ALA A 58 6.04 -13.77 9.93
CA ALA A 58 6.14 -15.20 9.71
C ALA A 58 6.28 -15.94 11.06
N VAL A 59 7.25 -15.57 11.90
CA VAL A 59 7.44 -16.15 13.24
C VAL A 59 6.17 -16.03 14.08
N ALA A 60 5.50 -14.88 14.03
CA ALA A 60 4.20 -14.68 14.68
C ALA A 60 3.12 -15.67 14.20
N CYS A 61 3.10 -16.04 12.92
CA CYS A 61 2.17 -17.04 12.40
C CYS A 61 2.45 -18.46 12.90
N ASP A 62 3.72 -18.81 13.13
CA ASP A 62 4.08 -20.17 13.56
C ASP A 62 3.65 -20.44 15.00
N ILE A 63 3.73 -19.42 15.86
CA ILE A 63 3.48 -19.52 17.31
C ILE A 63 2.02 -19.29 17.70
N THR A 64 1.17 -18.87 16.76
CA THR A 64 -0.20 -18.44 17.06
C THR A 64 -1.23 -19.34 16.39
N THR A 65 -2.29 -19.68 17.13
CA THR A 65 -3.47 -20.35 16.57
C THR A 65 -4.25 -19.42 15.63
N GLU A 66 -5.01 -19.99 14.68
CA GLU A 66 -5.76 -19.19 13.70
C GLU A 66 -6.70 -18.16 14.36
N ALA A 67 -7.29 -18.50 15.51
CA ALA A 67 -8.18 -17.62 16.26
C ALA A 67 -7.49 -16.36 16.82
N ASN A 68 -6.20 -16.42 17.17
CA ASN A 68 -5.47 -15.32 17.80
C ASN A 68 -4.53 -14.57 16.84
N ARG A 69 -4.38 -15.05 15.60
CA ARG A 69 -3.42 -14.52 14.62
C ARG A 69 -3.66 -13.03 14.31
N THR A 70 -4.91 -12.63 14.18
CA THR A 70 -5.31 -11.23 13.94
C THR A 70 -4.85 -10.31 15.06
N ASN A 71 -4.95 -10.76 16.32
CA ASN A 71 -4.54 -9.96 17.48
C ASN A 71 -3.04 -9.71 17.49
N ILE A 72 -2.22 -10.73 17.18
CA ILE A 72 -0.76 -10.57 17.14
C ILE A 72 -0.33 -9.69 15.97
N PHE A 73 -0.98 -9.77 14.82
CA PHE A 73 -0.73 -8.83 13.72
C PHE A 73 -1.07 -7.39 14.08
N LEU A 74 -2.20 -7.18 14.76
CA LEU A 74 -2.59 -5.87 15.26
C LEU A 74 -1.58 -5.33 16.28
N PHE A 75 -1.12 -6.16 17.23
CA PHE A 75 -0.09 -5.78 18.19
C PHE A 75 1.24 -5.44 17.52
N GLY A 76 1.68 -6.24 16.54
CA GLY A 76 2.90 -5.95 15.78
C GLY A 76 2.82 -4.63 15.03
N TYR A 77 1.66 -4.34 14.41
CA TYR A 77 1.42 -3.06 13.75
C TYR A 77 1.39 -1.89 14.73
N ALA A 78 0.68 -2.04 15.87
CA ALA A 78 0.64 -1.03 16.92
C ALA A 78 2.02 -0.73 17.51
N ALA A 79 2.86 -1.76 17.72
CA ALA A 79 4.23 -1.60 18.17
C ALA A 79 5.07 -0.78 17.17
N GLY A 80 4.85 -0.97 15.86
CA GLY A 80 5.46 -0.14 14.82
C GLY A 80 5.10 1.34 14.98
N ILE A 81 3.81 1.66 15.12
CA ILE A 81 3.36 3.05 15.29
C ILE A 81 3.89 3.66 16.59
N VAL A 82 3.95 2.91 17.68
CA VAL A 82 4.57 3.36 18.93
C VAL A 82 6.05 3.70 18.70
N GLY A 83 6.76 2.88 17.92
CA GLY A 83 8.13 3.17 17.46
C GLY A 83 8.21 4.48 16.67
N ASP A 84 7.28 4.74 15.76
CA ASP A 84 7.22 5.97 14.96
C ASP A 84 6.89 7.23 15.80
N ILE A 85 6.23 7.09 16.94
CA ILE A 85 5.93 8.20 17.86
C ILE A 85 7.15 8.49 18.77
N ILE A 86 7.75 7.43 19.31
CA ILE A 86 8.83 7.54 20.30
C ILE A 86 10.15 7.92 19.61
N SER A 87 10.46 7.30 18.46
CA SER A 87 11.78 7.43 17.84
C SER A 87 12.13 8.86 17.42
N PRO A 88 11.27 9.66 16.75
CA PRO A 88 11.63 11.02 16.36
C PRO A 88 11.65 11.96 17.58
N SER A 89 10.87 11.66 18.62
CA SER A 89 10.83 12.44 19.87
C SER A 89 12.14 12.30 20.65
N ILE A 90 12.59 11.06 20.87
CA ILE A 90 13.87 10.77 21.53
C ILE A 90 15.02 11.30 20.67
N ALA A 91 14.97 11.08 19.35
CA ALA A 91 15.99 11.55 18.43
C ALA A 91 16.09 13.09 18.44
N GLY A 92 14.96 13.81 18.37
CA GLY A 92 14.91 15.26 18.46
C GLY A 92 15.48 15.80 19.78
N GLY A 93 15.14 15.16 20.90
CA GLY A 93 15.68 15.49 22.22
C GLY A 93 17.21 15.32 22.30
N LEU A 94 17.72 14.17 21.84
CA LEU A 94 19.16 13.88 21.85
C LEU A 94 19.95 14.76 20.85
N MET A 95 19.36 15.08 19.70
CA MET A 95 19.95 16.01 18.72
C MET A 95 20.20 17.40 19.31
N ALA A 96 19.48 17.81 20.36
CA ALA A 96 19.71 19.08 21.05
C ALA A 96 21.02 19.09 21.87
N ILE A 97 21.46 17.93 22.35
CA ILE A 97 22.70 17.78 23.11
C ILE A 97 23.85 17.52 22.14
N ASN A 98 23.76 16.43 21.39
CA ASN A 98 24.74 16.05 20.37
C ASN A 98 24.10 15.07 19.37
N PRO A 99 24.09 15.38 18.06
CA PRO A 99 23.54 14.50 17.02
C PRO A 99 24.16 13.09 17.01
N TRP A 100 25.42 12.94 17.40
CA TRP A 100 26.10 11.64 17.48
C TRP A 100 25.48 10.71 18.52
N ILE A 101 24.99 11.25 19.65
CA ILE A 101 24.36 10.44 20.70
C ILE A 101 23.07 9.83 20.17
N SER A 102 22.28 10.59 19.39
CA SER A 102 21.07 10.08 18.76
C SER A 102 21.36 8.93 17.78
N LEU A 103 22.46 9.01 17.03
CA LEU A 103 22.86 7.97 16.08
C LEU A 103 23.34 6.70 16.80
N ILE A 104 24.21 6.86 17.80
CA ILE A 104 24.73 5.73 18.60
C ILE A 104 23.58 5.03 19.33
N LEU A 105 22.62 5.78 19.89
CA LEU A 105 21.45 5.20 20.53
C LEU A 105 20.60 4.38 19.54
N GLY A 106 20.43 4.87 18.30
CA GLY A 106 19.72 4.13 17.25
C GLY A 106 20.40 2.80 16.91
N TRP A 107 21.73 2.78 16.74
CA TRP A 107 22.47 1.54 16.50
C TRP A 107 22.45 0.60 17.71
N PHE A 108 22.52 1.15 18.93
CA PHE A 108 22.42 0.37 20.15
C PHE A 108 21.04 -0.30 20.27
N MET A 109 19.95 0.42 20.01
CA MET A 109 18.59 -0.14 20.03
C MET A 109 18.41 -1.20 18.94
N LEU A 110 18.98 -1.00 17.75
CA LEU A 110 18.96 -2.00 16.69
C LEU A 110 19.74 -3.27 17.08
N ALA A 111 20.92 -3.12 17.69
CA ALA A 111 21.71 -4.24 18.19
C ALA A 111 20.97 -5.00 19.29
N LEU A 112 20.38 -4.28 20.26
CA LEU A 112 19.59 -4.86 21.34
C LEU A 112 18.39 -5.66 20.79
N GLY A 113 17.65 -5.09 19.84
CA GLY A 113 16.55 -5.79 19.16
C GLY A 113 17.02 -7.04 18.41
N GLY A 114 18.18 -6.98 17.75
CA GLY A 114 18.81 -8.15 17.12
C GLY A 114 19.24 -9.22 18.12
N SER A 115 19.77 -8.83 19.28
CA SER A 115 20.18 -9.76 20.34
C SER A 115 18.99 -10.51 20.96
N ILE A 116 17.83 -9.85 21.11
CA ILE A 116 16.61 -10.51 21.62
C ILE A 116 16.20 -11.69 20.72
N VAL A 117 16.42 -11.59 19.41
CA VAL A 117 16.12 -12.68 18.45
C VAL A 117 16.99 -13.91 18.67
N ALA A 118 18.19 -13.74 19.21
CA ALA A 118 19.05 -14.88 19.57
C ALA A 118 18.41 -15.76 20.66
N PHE A 119 17.55 -15.18 21.51
CA PHE A 119 16.80 -15.90 22.53
C PHE A 119 15.50 -16.53 22.02
N ILE A 120 15.05 -16.19 20.80
CA ILE A 120 13.88 -16.81 20.20
C ILE A 120 14.26 -18.24 19.74
N PRO A 121 13.56 -19.29 20.22
CA PRO A 121 13.78 -20.66 19.76
C PRO A 121 13.35 -20.81 18.30
N GLU A 122 13.96 -21.74 17.58
CA GLU A 122 13.70 -21.92 16.15
C GLU A 122 12.25 -22.42 15.91
N THR A 123 11.38 -21.54 15.39
CA THR A 123 9.95 -21.84 15.21
C THR A 123 9.63 -22.71 14.00
N VAL A 124 10.64 -23.07 13.18
CA VAL A 124 10.44 -23.81 11.93
C VAL A 124 9.89 -25.23 12.16
N HIS A 125 10.14 -25.83 13.33
CA HIS A 125 9.72 -27.19 13.66
C HIS A 125 8.45 -27.28 14.51
N LEU A 126 7.82 -26.14 14.82
CA LEU A 126 6.66 -26.06 15.70
C LEU A 126 5.50 -25.45 14.92
N ARG A 127 4.53 -26.28 14.50
CA ARG A 127 3.21 -25.80 14.05
C ARG A 127 2.19 -26.22 15.10
N LEU A 128 1.41 -25.28 15.63
CA LEU A 128 0.24 -25.62 16.43
C LEU A 128 -0.85 -26.21 15.51
N SER A 129 -1.34 -27.40 15.86
CA SER A 129 -2.55 -27.96 15.25
C SER A 129 -3.78 -27.12 15.67
N PRO A 130 -4.89 -27.08 14.89
CA PRO A 130 -6.13 -26.39 15.27
C PRO A 130 -6.67 -26.74 16.66
N SER A 131 -6.25 -27.87 17.24
CA SER A 131 -6.61 -28.33 18.59
C SER A 131 -5.66 -27.84 19.71
N GLY A 132 -4.71 -26.94 19.44
CA GLY A 132 -3.86 -26.31 20.47
C GLY A 132 -2.68 -27.16 20.96
N THR A 133 -2.42 -28.32 20.36
CA THR A 133 -1.28 -29.18 20.70
C THR A 133 -0.06 -28.87 19.83
N LEU A 134 1.14 -28.80 20.43
CA LEU A 134 2.41 -28.72 19.71
C LEU A 134 2.68 -30.07 19.04
N VAL A 135 2.56 -30.13 17.73
CA VAL A 135 2.87 -31.34 16.96
C VAL A 135 4.27 -31.18 16.36
N HIS A 136 5.16 -32.13 16.61
CA HIS A 136 6.35 -32.30 15.77
C HIS A 136 5.87 -32.62 14.37
N ALA A 137 6.04 -31.69 13.43
CA ALA A 137 5.76 -31.99 12.03
C ALA A 137 6.65 -33.19 11.63
N PRO A 138 6.07 -34.31 11.14
CA PRO A 138 6.81 -35.19 10.25
C PRO A 138 7.39 -34.31 9.14
N PRO A 139 8.49 -34.68 8.48
CA PRO A 139 9.03 -33.93 7.36
C PRO A 139 7.98 -33.91 6.24
N ALA A 140 7.05 -32.95 6.32
CA ALA A 140 5.95 -32.81 5.42
C ALA A 140 6.57 -32.57 4.07
N GLU A 141 6.10 -33.38 3.14
CA GLU A 141 6.56 -33.46 1.78
C GLU A 141 6.79 -32.08 1.21
N ARG A 142 7.87 -32.00 0.45
CA ARG A 142 8.05 -30.98 -0.55
C ARG A 142 6.78 -30.94 -1.41
N ASP A 143 5.86 -30.03 -1.10
CA ASP A 143 4.96 -29.44 -2.09
C ASP A 143 5.75 -28.49 -3.01
N THR A 144 6.90 -28.97 -3.48
CA THR A 144 7.25 -28.79 -4.88
C THR A 144 6.20 -29.58 -5.65
N ALA A 145 5.23 -28.86 -6.22
CA ALA A 145 4.39 -29.37 -7.29
C ALA A 145 5.25 -30.23 -8.24
N ARG A 146 5.07 -31.56 -8.16
CA ARG A 146 5.48 -32.59 -9.11
C ARG A 146 6.63 -32.20 -10.05
N SER A 147 7.80 -31.84 -9.51
CA SER A 147 9.01 -31.71 -10.33
C SER A 147 9.54 -33.12 -10.55
N ARG A 148 9.16 -33.68 -11.70
CA ARG A 148 9.72 -34.89 -12.30
C ARG A 148 11.23 -34.93 -12.02
N LYS A 149 11.69 -35.99 -11.36
CA LYS A 149 13.11 -36.27 -11.14
C LYS A 149 13.84 -36.24 -12.50
N THR A 150 14.62 -35.20 -12.76
CA THR A 150 15.71 -35.25 -13.73
C THR A 150 16.94 -34.60 -13.09
N ASN A 151 17.92 -35.44 -12.78
CA ASN A 151 19.23 -35.07 -12.27
C ASN A 151 19.92 -34.04 -13.18
N LYS A 152 20.30 -32.88 -12.61
CA LYS A 152 21.55 -32.14 -12.86
C LYS A 152 21.61 -30.90 -11.94
N PRO A 153 22.79 -30.50 -11.43
CA PRO A 153 22.93 -29.32 -10.57
C PRO A 153 22.81 -28.07 -11.46
N SER A 154 21.60 -27.52 -11.58
CA SER A 154 21.43 -26.26 -12.31
C SER A 154 21.89 -25.11 -11.43
N SER A 155 22.86 -24.37 -11.95
CA SER A 155 23.45 -23.17 -11.36
C SER A 155 22.37 -22.21 -10.88
N TYR A 156 22.58 -21.56 -9.73
CA TYR A 156 21.69 -20.54 -9.14
C TYR A 156 21.24 -19.49 -10.17
N VAL A 157 22.08 -19.19 -11.16
CA VAL A 157 21.78 -18.27 -12.27
C VAL A 157 20.61 -18.75 -13.13
N GLN A 158 20.46 -20.06 -13.34
CA GLN A 158 19.38 -20.66 -14.11
C GLN A 158 18.05 -20.66 -13.33
N ILE A 159 18.11 -20.80 -12.00
CA ILE A 159 16.95 -20.66 -11.10
C ILE A 159 16.47 -19.21 -11.07
N VAL A 160 17.37 -18.23 -10.99
CA VAL A 160 17.01 -16.80 -11.05
C VAL A 160 16.45 -16.44 -12.42
N LYS A 161 17.05 -16.96 -13.50
CA LYS A 161 16.58 -16.73 -14.87
C LYS A 161 15.21 -17.37 -15.12
N SER A 162 14.96 -18.58 -14.60
CA SER A 162 13.64 -19.22 -14.71
C SER A 162 12.60 -18.53 -13.83
N GLN A 163 12.96 -18.06 -12.63
CA GLN A 163 12.06 -17.25 -11.79
C GLN A 163 11.73 -15.90 -12.42
N PHE A 164 12.68 -15.27 -13.11
CA PHE A 164 12.43 -14.07 -13.92
C PHE A 164 11.54 -14.37 -15.12
N GLY A 165 11.76 -15.48 -15.82
CA GLY A 165 10.93 -15.93 -16.96
C GLY A 165 9.50 -16.27 -16.54
N ASP A 166 9.33 -16.99 -15.43
CA ASP A 166 8.03 -17.31 -14.85
C ASP A 166 7.33 -16.06 -14.29
N GLY A 167 8.09 -15.10 -13.76
CA GLY A 167 7.62 -13.77 -13.39
C GLY A 167 7.11 -12.98 -14.60
N LEU A 168 7.82 -13.03 -15.73
CA LEU A 168 7.42 -12.41 -17.00
C LEU A 168 6.17 -13.05 -17.60
N ASN A 169 6.05 -14.38 -17.55
CA ASN A 169 4.85 -15.07 -18.02
C ASN A 169 3.64 -14.79 -17.11
N LYS A 170 3.87 -14.62 -15.80
CA LYS A 170 2.84 -14.12 -14.87
C LYS A 170 2.48 -12.65 -15.11
N LEU A 171 3.42 -11.81 -15.55
CA LEU A 171 3.14 -10.44 -16.01
C LEU A 171 2.24 -10.46 -17.26
N HIS A 172 2.52 -11.32 -18.24
CA HIS A 172 1.68 -11.49 -19.42
C HIS A 172 0.25 -11.95 -19.06
N SER A 173 0.10 -12.86 -18.10
CA SER A 173 -1.20 -13.28 -17.57
C SER A 173 -1.85 -12.25 -16.63
N SER A 174 -1.11 -11.24 -16.14
CA SER A 174 -1.67 -10.13 -15.35
C SER A 174 -2.17 -9.02 -16.27
N ILE A 175 -1.57 -8.87 -17.46
CA ILE A 175 -2.04 -7.97 -18.53
C ILE A 175 -3.44 -8.31 -19.01
N THR A 176 -3.86 -9.58 -18.99
CA THR A 176 -5.25 -9.96 -19.32
C THR A 176 -6.27 -9.47 -18.28
N LEU A 177 -5.87 -9.19 -17.03
CA LEU A 177 -6.73 -8.54 -16.03
C LEU A 177 -6.85 -7.02 -16.24
N LEU A 178 -5.92 -6.40 -16.99
CA LEU A 178 -5.99 -4.98 -17.40
C LEU A 178 -7.04 -4.71 -18.48
N ASN A 179 -7.76 -5.72 -18.98
CA ASN A 179 -8.84 -5.51 -19.96
C ASN A 179 -10.05 -4.74 -19.41
N SER A 180 -10.15 -4.54 -18.10
CA SER A 180 -11.21 -3.72 -17.51
C SER A 180 -10.66 -2.37 -17.05
N LEU A 181 -11.11 -1.31 -17.73
CA LEU A 181 -10.81 0.10 -17.39
C LEU A 181 -10.91 0.43 -15.88
N PRO A 182 -11.90 -0.08 -15.11
CA PRO A 182 -12.00 0.19 -13.68
C PRO A 182 -10.83 -0.35 -12.84
N ILE A 183 -10.27 -1.51 -13.21
CA ILE A 183 -9.12 -2.10 -12.50
C ILE A 183 -7.87 -1.29 -12.78
N VAL A 184 -7.66 -0.86 -14.03
CA VAL A 184 -6.49 -0.04 -14.41
C VAL A 184 -6.50 1.30 -13.70
N LEU A 185 -7.67 1.97 -13.64
CA LEU A 185 -7.81 3.25 -12.94
C LEU A 185 -7.43 3.12 -11.46
N LEU A 186 -7.91 2.09 -10.76
CA LEU A 186 -7.54 1.85 -9.37
C LEU A 186 -6.07 1.42 -9.22
N LEU A 187 -5.52 0.67 -10.18
CA LEU A 187 -4.14 0.22 -10.12
C LEU A 187 -3.15 1.40 -10.19
N VAL A 188 -3.41 2.36 -11.09
CA VAL A 188 -2.59 3.59 -11.22
C VAL A 188 -2.57 4.39 -9.92
N THR A 189 -3.65 4.35 -9.14
CA THR A 189 -3.72 5.14 -7.92
C THR A 189 -2.76 4.71 -6.81
N PHE A 190 -2.29 3.46 -6.84
CA PHE A 190 -1.28 2.97 -5.89
C PHE A 190 0.09 3.63 -6.08
N LEU A 191 0.30 4.35 -7.19
CA LEU A 191 1.50 5.14 -7.41
C LEU A 191 1.60 6.34 -6.45
N ALA A 192 0.49 6.82 -5.89
CA ALA A 192 0.48 7.97 -4.98
C ALA A 192 1.18 7.68 -3.64
N ASP A 193 1.11 6.44 -3.15
CA ASP A 193 1.62 6.07 -1.83
C ASP A 193 3.15 6.16 -1.71
N PRO A 194 3.95 5.57 -2.63
CA PRO A 194 5.41 5.73 -2.60
C PRO A 194 5.89 7.19 -2.67
N PHE A 195 5.19 8.03 -3.44
CA PHE A 195 5.49 9.45 -3.57
C PHE A 195 5.15 10.24 -2.30
N ALA A 196 4.01 9.96 -1.68
CA ALA A 196 3.63 10.54 -0.41
C ALA A 196 4.65 10.17 0.67
N ALA A 197 5.05 8.89 0.76
CA ALA A 197 6.03 8.39 1.72
C ALA A 197 7.41 9.05 1.56
N SER A 198 7.90 9.17 0.32
CA SER A 198 9.19 9.83 0.02
C SER A 198 9.20 11.30 0.44
N THR A 199 8.05 11.96 0.34
CA THR A 199 7.89 13.38 0.68
C THR A 199 7.86 13.63 2.19
N ILE A 200 7.44 12.65 3.01
CA ILE A 200 7.55 12.72 4.48
C ILE A 200 9.01 12.95 4.89
N VAL A 201 9.94 12.20 4.30
CA VAL A 201 11.37 12.31 4.61
C VAL A 201 11.92 13.69 4.22
N VAL A 202 11.49 14.21 3.07
CA VAL A 202 11.87 15.56 2.63
C VAL A 202 11.20 16.64 3.47
N SER A 203 10.00 16.41 4.01
CA SER A 203 9.26 17.42 4.78
C SER A 203 10.00 17.89 6.02
N MET A 204 10.72 17.00 6.70
CA MET A 204 11.55 17.37 7.84
C MET A 204 12.65 18.36 7.45
N ARG A 205 13.29 18.14 6.31
CA ARG A 205 14.34 19.01 5.76
C ARG A 205 13.76 20.34 5.27
N TYR A 206 12.62 20.27 4.61
CA TYR A 206 11.89 21.43 4.10
C TYR A 206 11.49 22.37 5.25
N ILE A 207 10.84 21.86 6.29
CA ILE A 207 10.40 22.65 7.45
C ILE A 207 11.60 23.29 8.17
N SER A 208 12.67 22.54 8.38
CA SER A 208 13.87 23.06 9.04
C SER A 208 14.51 24.19 8.23
N LYS A 209 14.58 24.08 6.90
CA LYS A 209 15.19 25.10 6.04
C LYS A 209 14.28 26.31 5.80
N LEU A 210 12.98 26.08 5.61
CA LEU A 210 12.02 27.14 5.25
C LEU A 210 11.72 28.07 6.43
N PHE A 211 11.59 27.51 7.65
CA PHE A 211 11.22 28.26 8.84
C PHE A 211 12.41 28.54 9.79
N ASN A 212 13.63 28.21 9.37
CA ASN A 212 14.83 28.25 10.21
C ASN A 212 14.68 27.50 11.54
N TRP A 213 13.80 26.50 11.58
CA TRP A 213 13.62 25.65 12.75
C TRP A 213 14.80 24.73 12.93
N LYS A 214 15.19 24.53 14.18
CA LYS A 214 16.20 23.53 14.51
C LYS A 214 15.66 22.16 14.09
N LEU A 215 16.51 21.30 13.52
CA LEU A 215 16.12 19.99 13.01
C LEU A 215 15.36 19.14 14.06
N ARG A 216 15.63 19.35 15.35
CA ARG A 216 14.90 18.78 16.48
C ARG A 216 13.41 19.13 16.52
N GLU A 217 13.04 20.38 16.22
CA GLU A 217 11.64 20.86 16.26
C GLU A 217 10.84 20.23 15.11
N ALA A 218 11.47 20.07 13.95
CA ALA A 218 10.91 19.31 12.84
C ALA A 218 10.76 17.81 13.16
N ALA A 219 11.63 17.23 14.00
CA ALA A 219 11.50 15.85 14.45
C ALA A 219 10.26 15.64 15.34
N PHE A 220 9.95 16.58 16.23
CA PHE A 220 8.72 16.52 17.05
C PHE A 220 7.44 16.57 16.21
N LEU A 221 7.43 17.28 15.08
CA LEU A 221 6.29 17.27 14.15
C LEU A 221 6.04 15.90 13.52
N LEU A 222 7.09 15.11 13.28
CA LEU A 222 6.95 13.74 12.79
C LEU A 222 6.29 12.85 13.84
N SER A 223 6.66 13.01 15.11
CA SER A 223 6.01 12.31 16.22
C SER A 223 4.53 12.68 16.36
N LEU A 224 4.21 13.98 16.27
CA LEU A 224 2.82 14.47 16.29
C LEU A 224 2.00 13.87 15.14
N ARG A 225 2.57 13.84 13.94
CA ARG A 225 1.97 13.18 12.78
C ARG A 225 1.69 11.70 13.04
N ALA A 226 2.67 10.94 13.53
CA ALA A 226 2.51 9.51 13.81
C ALA A 226 1.41 9.28 14.87
N PHE A 227 1.33 10.15 15.88
CA PHE A 227 0.28 10.12 16.89
C PHE A 227 -1.12 10.38 16.29
N ILE A 228 -1.26 11.36 15.41
CA ILE A 228 -2.53 11.64 14.71
C ILE A 228 -2.91 10.45 13.82
N GLN A 229 -1.94 9.84 13.14
CA GLN A 229 -2.16 8.64 12.32
C GLN A 229 -2.64 7.45 13.17
N LEU A 230 -2.11 7.27 14.38
CA LEU A 230 -2.60 6.27 15.33
C LEU A 230 -4.08 6.53 15.68
N ILE A 231 -4.43 7.76 16.07
CA ILE A 231 -5.81 8.14 16.41
C ILE A 231 -6.73 7.91 15.21
N LEU A 232 -6.27 8.26 14.01
CA LEU A 232 -7.02 8.06 12.78
C LEU A 232 -7.39 6.60 12.58
N PHE A 233 -6.43 5.68 12.69
CA PHE A 233 -6.68 4.25 12.46
C PHE A 233 -7.41 3.56 13.61
N LEU A 234 -7.14 3.93 14.86
CA LEU A 234 -7.70 3.26 16.03
C LEU A 234 -9.09 3.78 16.43
N VAL A 235 -9.36 5.07 16.23
CA VAL A 235 -10.58 5.72 16.73
C VAL A 235 -11.44 6.23 15.59
N ILE A 236 -10.87 7.07 14.71
CA ILE A 236 -11.67 7.76 13.69
C ILE A 236 -12.21 6.76 12.67
N LEU A 237 -11.36 5.90 12.10
CA LEU A 237 -11.73 4.95 11.05
C LEU A 237 -12.84 3.96 11.48
N PRO A 238 -12.79 3.32 12.68
CA PRO A 238 -13.88 2.46 13.13
C PRO A 238 -15.16 3.24 13.47
N LEU A 239 -15.07 4.43 14.06
CA LEU A 239 -16.24 5.27 14.33
C LEU A 239 -16.92 5.71 13.03
N LEU A 240 -16.14 6.16 12.05
CA LEU A 240 -16.63 6.56 10.73
C LEU A 240 -17.27 5.36 10.03
N SER A 241 -16.64 4.18 10.08
CA SER A 241 -17.22 2.96 9.50
C SER A 241 -18.54 2.57 10.17
N LYS A 242 -18.65 2.64 11.50
CA LYS A 242 -19.91 2.38 12.22
C LYS A 242 -20.98 3.42 11.88
N PHE A 243 -20.61 4.70 11.83
CA PHE A 243 -21.53 5.79 11.49
C PHE A 243 -22.08 5.65 10.07
N LEU A 244 -21.23 5.40 9.07
CA LEU A 244 -21.67 5.26 7.68
C LEU A 244 -22.55 4.03 7.44
N ILE A 245 -22.29 2.92 8.12
CA ILE A 245 -23.09 1.70 7.98
C ILE A 245 -24.41 1.84 8.74
N HIS A 246 -24.37 2.27 10.00
CA HIS A 246 -25.55 2.26 10.88
C HIS A 246 -26.47 3.47 10.69
N ARG A 247 -25.93 4.66 10.39
CA ARG A 247 -26.74 5.89 10.22
C ARG A 247 -27.10 6.17 8.76
N LEU A 248 -26.21 5.88 7.80
CA LEU A 248 -26.47 6.11 6.38
C LEU A 248 -26.89 4.84 5.61
N GLY A 249 -26.87 3.65 6.22
CA GLY A 249 -27.28 2.41 5.56
C GLY A 249 -26.46 2.06 4.31
N LEU A 250 -25.22 2.55 4.21
CA LEU A 250 -24.42 2.39 2.99
C LEU A 250 -23.91 0.95 2.84
N SER A 251 -24.02 0.41 1.63
CA SER A 251 -23.35 -0.84 1.23
C SER A 251 -21.82 -0.72 1.38
N SER A 252 -21.15 -1.81 1.77
CA SER A 252 -19.69 -1.86 2.00
C SER A 252 -18.87 -1.25 0.86
N LYS A 253 -19.26 -1.51 -0.41
CA LYS A 253 -18.57 -0.93 -1.58
C LYS A 253 -18.72 0.60 -1.67
N ARG A 254 -19.91 1.13 -1.37
CA ARG A 254 -20.20 2.57 -1.44
C ARG A 254 -19.54 3.34 -0.29
N LYS A 255 -19.46 2.72 0.88
CA LYS A 255 -18.71 3.22 2.04
C LYS A 255 -17.24 3.38 1.70
N ASP A 256 -16.60 2.32 1.21
CA ASP A 256 -15.16 2.34 0.90
C ASP A 256 -14.82 3.31 -0.23
N LEU A 257 -15.70 3.42 -1.23
CA LEU A 257 -15.55 4.40 -2.32
C LEU A 257 -15.63 5.85 -1.81
N LEU A 258 -16.62 6.16 -0.97
CA LEU A 258 -16.79 7.50 -0.41
C LEU A 258 -15.63 7.86 0.53
N LEU A 259 -15.21 6.94 1.40
CA LEU A 259 -14.02 7.15 2.25
C LEU A 259 -12.76 7.34 1.41
N ALA A 260 -12.57 6.55 0.35
CA ALA A 260 -11.44 6.73 -0.56
C ALA A 260 -11.45 8.13 -1.21
N GLN A 261 -12.61 8.59 -1.70
CA GLN A 261 -12.74 9.92 -2.30
C GLN A 261 -12.38 11.05 -1.32
N PHE A 262 -12.95 11.04 -0.11
CA PHE A 262 -12.64 12.04 0.90
C PHE A 262 -11.18 11.99 1.35
N SER A 263 -10.62 10.80 1.55
CA SER A 263 -9.22 10.63 1.94
C SER A 263 -8.24 11.18 0.88
N VAL A 264 -8.49 10.93 -0.42
CA VAL A 264 -7.61 11.48 -1.47
C VAL A 264 -7.71 13.00 -1.55
N ILE A 265 -8.91 13.59 -1.43
CA ILE A 265 -9.06 15.06 -1.39
C ILE A 265 -8.26 15.64 -0.24
N MET A 266 -8.38 15.07 0.97
CA MET A 266 -7.60 15.52 2.12
C MET A 266 -6.09 15.40 1.87
N MET A 267 -5.66 14.35 1.16
CA MET A 267 -4.26 14.18 0.78
C MET A 267 -3.78 15.25 -0.21
N VAL A 268 -4.59 15.61 -1.21
CA VAL A 268 -4.29 16.69 -2.17
C VAL A 268 -4.27 18.06 -1.47
N LEU A 269 -5.29 18.37 -0.67
CA LEU A 269 -5.38 19.62 0.08
C LEU A 269 -4.21 19.76 1.05
N GLY A 270 -3.88 18.71 1.80
CA GLY A 270 -2.74 18.71 2.71
C GLY A 270 -1.41 18.95 1.98
N ALA A 271 -1.20 18.32 0.83
CA ALA A 271 -0.01 18.55 0.01
C ALA A 271 0.08 19.99 -0.52
N LEU A 272 -1.02 20.57 -1.01
CA LEU A 272 -1.07 21.96 -1.49
C LEU A 272 -0.85 22.98 -0.37
N LEU A 273 -1.42 22.74 0.82
CA LEU A 273 -1.20 23.58 1.99
C LEU A 273 0.29 23.60 2.36
N ILE A 274 0.95 22.44 2.42
CA ILE A 274 2.39 22.38 2.70
C ILE A 274 3.22 23.05 1.59
N ALA A 275 2.82 22.88 0.32
CA ALA A 275 3.50 23.46 -0.83
C ALA A 275 3.45 25.00 -0.86
N SER A 276 2.34 25.58 -0.39
CA SER A 276 2.15 27.03 -0.39
C SER A 276 3.08 27.78 0.58
N GLY A 277 3.59 27.10 1.62
CA GLY A 277 4.83 27.42 2.33
C GLY A 277 4.93 28.79 3.05
N GLY A 278 3.92 29.65 2.99
CA GLY A 278 4.02 31.03 3.48
C GLY A 278 4.00 31.16 5.01
N VAL A 279 3.38 30.20 5.72
CA VAL A 279 3.13 30.29 7.17
C VAL A 279 3.32 28.94 7.86
N ILE A 280 3.95 28.96 9.04
CA ILE A 280 4.19 27.76 9.87
C ILE A 280 2.87 27.05 10.21
N GLY A 281 1.88 27.80 10.69
CA GLY A 281 0.57 27.25 11.06
C GLY A 281 -0.12 26.55 9.90
N LEU A 282 0.02 27.08 8.69
CA LEU A 282 -0.57 26.50 7.48
C LEU A 282 0.16 25.21 7.06
N THR A 283 1.47 25.13 7.28
CA THR A 283 2.26 23.91 7.05
C THR A 283 1.91 22.82 8.05
N ILE A 284 1.79 23.15 9.35
CA ILE A 284 1.39 22.20 10.39
C ILE A 284 -0.03 21.70 10.10
N PHE A 285 -0.96 22.61 9.80
CA PHE A 285 -2.32 22.25 9.40
C PHE A 285 -2.32 21.35 8.17
N GLY A 286 -1.51 21.66 7.15
CA GLY A 286 -1.34 20.83 5.96
C GLY A 286 -0.82 19.42 6.26
N ILE A 287 0.12 19.26 7.21
CA ILE A 287 0.60 17.94 7.66
C ILE A 287 -0.53 17.16 8.34
N ILE A 288 -1.32 17.80 9.20
CA ILE A 288 -2.46 17.16 9.88
C ILE A 288 -3.48 16.69 8.83
N VAL A 289 -3.88 17.59 7.92
CA VAL A 289 -4.84 17.30 6.84
C VAL A 289 -4.32 16.18 5.93
N SER A 290 -3.03 16.22 5.55
CA SER A 290 -2.40 15.14 4.77
C SER A 290 -2.40 13.81 5.52
N THR A 291 -2.19 13.83 6.85
CA THR A 291 -2.22 12.64 7.70
C THR A 291 -3.60 11.98 7.74
N LEU A 292 -4.67 12.78 7.79
CA LEU A 292 -6.05 12.28 7.70
C LEU A 292 -6.33 11.56 6.37
N GLY A 293 -5.62 11.93 5.30
CA GLY A 293 -5.71 11.27 3.99
C GLY A 293 -5.01 9.91 3.88
N THR A 294 -4.13 9.55 4.83
CA THR A 294 -3.29 8.33 4.74
C THR A 294 -4.08 7.02 4.74
N GLY A 295 -5.32 7.01 5.23
CA GLY A 295 -6.22 5.85 5.17
C GLY A 295 -6.65 5.46 3.75
N TYR A 296 -6.39 6.33 2.76
CA TYR A 296 -6.72 6.13 1.36
C TYR A 296 -6.30 4.76 0.82
N THR A 297 -5.06 4.34 1.08
CA THR A 297 -4.50 3.12 0.49
C THR A 297 -5.23 1.86 0.96
N SER A 298 -5.69 1.84 2.22
CA SER A 298 -6.52 0.76 2.76
C SER A 298 -7.87 0.68 2.07
N PHE A 299 -8.53 1.82 1.84
CA PHE A 299 -9.82 1.84 1.13
C PHE A 299 -9.67 1.48 -0.35
N ALA A 300 -8.63 1.97 -1.01
CA ALA A 300 -8.33 1.61 -2.40
C ALA A 300 -8.07 0.10 -2.56
N ARG A 301 -7.32 -0.52 -1.64
CA ARG A 301 -7.10 -1.99 -1.62
C ARG A 301 -8.40 -2.76 -1.38
N SER A 302 -9.25 -2.30 -0.47
CA SER A 302 -10.59 -2.89 -0.27
C SER A 302 -11.44 -2.79 -1.54
N LEU A 303 -11.46 -1.64 -2.20
CA LEU A 303 -12.29 -1.41 -3.39
C LEU A 303 -11.85 -2.28 -4.57
N ILE A 304 -10.55 -2.32 -4.87
CA ILE A 304 -10.02 -3.07 -6.00
C ILE A 304 -10.16 -4.59 -5.80
N THR A 305 -10.08 -5.09 -4.57
CA THR A 305 -10.28 -6.51 -4.27
C THR A 305 -11.75 -6.95 -4.44
N THR A 306 -12.72 -6.05 -4.32
CA THR A 306 -14.15 -6.38 -4.58
C THR A 306 -14.51 -6.51 -6.07
N LEU A 307 -13.57 -6.23 -6.97
CA LEU A 307 -13.74 -6.31 -8.43
C LEU A 307 -13.22 -7.62 -9.03
N VAL A 308 -12.51 -8.42 -8.23
CA VAL A 308 -11.78 -9.59 -8.69
C VAL A 308 -12.21 -10.80 -7.87
N ASP A 309 -12.50 -11.91 -8.54
CA ASP A 309 -12.86 -13.16 -7.87
C ASP A 309 -11.73 -13.66 -6.99
N GLN A 310 -12.08 -14.38 -5.91
CA GLN A 310 -11.12 -14.90 -4.92
C GLN A 310 -9.95 -15.69 -5.56
N GLN A 311 -10.20 -16.36 -6.69
CA GLN A 311 -9.19 -17.13 -7.44
C GLN A 311 -8.07 -16.26 -8.05
N HIS A 312 -8.32 -14.96 -8.25
CA HIS A 312 -7.42 -14.03 -8.92
C HIS A 312 -6.85 -12.95 -8.00
N VAL A 313 -7.25 -12.91 -6.72
CA VAL A 313 -6.79 -11.92 -5.72
C VAL A 313 -5.26 -11.93 -5.56
N GLY A 314 -4.61 -13.10 -5.64
CA GLY A 314 -3.15 -13.18 -5.60
C GLY A 314 -2.46 -12.46 -6.76
N ARG A 315 -3.04 -12.50 -7.97
CA ARG A 315 -2.52 -11.78 -9.14
C ARG A 315 -2.69 -10.28 -8.98
N LEU A 316 -3.82 -9.86 -8.40
CA LEU A 316 -4.11 -8.46 -8.12
C LEU A 316 -3.09 -7.83 -7.15
N TYR A 317 -2.81 -8.49 -6.03
CA TYR A 317 -1.80 -8.01 -5.08
C TYR A 317 -0.38 -8.01 -5.66
N ALA A 318 -0.05 -8.96 -6.53
CA ALA A 318 1.21 -8.93 -7.27
C ALA A 318 1.29 -7.68 -8.17
N ALA A 319 0.22 -7.36 -8.92
CA ALA A 319 0.16 -6.16 -9.75
C ALA A 319 0.28 -4.86 -8.92
N ILE A 320 -0.41 -4.77 -7.79
CA ILE A 320 -0.29 -3.64 -6.86
C ILE A 320 1.16 -3.49 -6.39
N SER A 321 1.79 -4.59 -5.98
CA SER A 321 3.18 -4.59 -5.51
C SER A 321 4.15 -4.14 -6.60
N ILE A 322 3.94 -4.53 -7.85
CA ILE A 322 4.76 -4.08 -8.99
C ILE A 322 4.66 -2.56 -9.16
N VAL A 323 3.45 -2.02 -9.15
CA VAL A 323 3.22 -0.56 -9.30
C VAL A 323 3.83 0.21 -8.15
N GLU A 324 3.63 -0.23 -6.90
CA GLU A 324 4.23 0.40 -5.72
C GLU A 324 5.76 0.34 -5.75
N THR A 325 6.33 -0.80 -6.16
CA THR A 325 7.78 -0.96 -6.27
C THR A 325 8.37 -0.02 -7.32
N LEU A 326 7.77 0.03 -8.52
CA LEU A 326 8.16 0.98 -9.57
C LEU A 326 8.02 2.43 -9.09
N GLY A 327 6.92 2.73 -8.39
CA GLY A 327 6.71 4.03 -7.76
C GLY A 327 7.82 4.40 -6.79
N SER A 328 8.20 3.48 -5.89
CA SER A 328 9.26 3.71 -4.89
C SER A 328 10.65 3.90 -5.50
N LEU A 329 10.92 3.20 -6.62
CA LEU A 329 12.17 3.30 -7.35
C LEU A 329 12.34 4.70 -7.98
N VAL A 330 11.24 5.28 -8.46
CA VAL A 330 11.22 6.59 -9.12
C VAL A 330 11.04 7.74 -8.11
N SER A 331 10.25 7.54 -7.05
CA SER A 331 9.85 8.61 -6.13
C SER A 331 11.02 9.20 -5.35
N GLY A 332 11.93 8.37 -4.85
CA GLY A 332 13.09 8.81 -4.08
C GLY A 332 13.98 9.79 -4.85
N PRO A 333 14.53 9.41 -6.02
CA PRO A 333 15.32 10.30 -6.86
C PRO A 333 14.54 11.52 -7.34
N SER A 334 13.27 11.33 -7.77
CA SER A 334 12.45 12.42 -8.33
C SER A 334 12.16 13.51 -7.30
N ILE A 335 11.68 13.14 -6.12
CA ILE A 335 11.38 14.08 -5.03
C ILE A 335 12.66 14.79 -4.57
N ASN A 336 13.80 14.09 -4.46
CA ASN A 336 15.06 14.73 -4.09
C ASN A 336 15.60 15.68 -5.18
N ALA A 337 15.45 15.34 -6.46
CA ALA A 337 15.82 16.21 -7.57
C ALA A 337 14.93 17.48 -7.59
N LEU A 338 13.61 17.32 -7.45
CA LEU A 338 12.66 18.42 -7.31
C LEU A 338 12.99 19.31 -6.10
N TYR A 339 13.38 18.70 -4.98
CA TYR A 339 13.81 19.44 -3.79
C TYR A 339 15.08 20.25 -4.07
N SER A 340 16.10 19.64 -4.69
CA SER A 340 17.33 20.34 -5.08
C SER A 340 17.07 21.52 -6.01
N VAL A 341 16.21 21.35 -7.01
CA VAL A 341 15.78 22.44 -7.91
C VAL A 341 15.04 23.53 -7.12
N GLY A 342 14.12 23.14 -6.24
CA GLY A 342 13.41 24.08 -5.37
C GLY A 342 14.34 24.88 -4.45
N LEU A 343 15.38 24.24 -3.93
CA LEU A 343 16.40 24.90 -3.10
C LEU A 343 17.26 25.89 -3.88
N LYS A 344 17.55 25.63 -5.16
CA LYS A 344 18.32 26.54 -6.03
C LYS A 344 17.53 27.78 -6.44
N LYS A 345 16.23 27.60 -6.73
CA LYS A 345 15.35 28.71 -7.15
C LYS A 345 14.87 29.59 -5.99
N GLY A 346 14.75 29.02 -4.79
CA GLY A 346 14.33 29.76 -3.59
C GLY A 346 12.86 30.19 -3.60
N GLY A 347 12.41 30.76 -2.48
CA GLY A 347 11.04 31.26 -2.31
C GLY A 347 9.98 30.17 -2.42
N SER A 348 8.87 30.47 -3.12
CA SER A 348 7.72 29.55 -3.30
C SER A 348 8.09 28.26 -4.05
N TRP A 349 9.21 28.25 -4.79
CA TRP A 349 9.71 27.05 -5.49
C TRP A 349 10.27 25.99 -4.55
N THR A 350 10.50 26.29 -3.27
CA THR A 350 10.94 25.30 -2.28
C THR A 350 9.89 24.22 -2.01
N GLY A 351 8.62 24.50 -2.25
CA GLY A 351 7.49 23.58 -2.13
C GLY A 351 7.32 22.59 -3.31
N LEU A 352 8.22 22.61 -4.30
CA LEU A 352 8.13 21.77 -5.52
C LEU A 352 7.83 20.28 -5.29
N PRO A 353 8.49 19.60 -4.32
CA PRO A 353 8.22 18.19 -4.04
C PRO A 353 6.76 17.96 -3.64
N PHE A 354 6.17 18.90 -2.90
CA PHE A 354 4.78 18.81 -2.45
C PHE A 354 3.78 19.10 -3.57
N TYR A 355 4.10 20.02 -4.49
CA TYR A 355 3.30 20.20 -5.71
C TYR A 355 3.30 18.94 -6.57
N CYS A 356 4.45 18.26 -6.70
CA CYS A 356 4.53 16.98 -7.43
C CYS A 356 3.63 15.91 -6.78
N VAL A 357 3.68 15.76 -5.46
CA VAL A 357 2.75 14.86 -4.76
C VAL A 357 1.30 15.27 -4.95
N ALA A 358 0.98 16.57 -4.89
CA ALA A 358 -0.38 17.05 -5.09
C ALA A 358 -0.93 16.67 -6.48
N VAL A 359 -0.09 16.74 -7.53
CA VAL A 359 -0.45 16.30 -8.89
C VAL A 359 -0.67 14.79 -8.96
N ILE A 360 0.20 13.98 -8.36
CA ILE A 360 0.04 12.52 -8.37
C ILE A 360 -1.20 12.10 -7.56
N CYS A 361 -1.44 12.75 -6.43
CA CYS A 361 -2.64 12.55 -5.62
C CYS A 361 -3.90 13.03 -6.34
N SER A 362 -3.84 14.10 -7.14
CA SER A 362 -4.99 14.56 -7.92
C SER A 362 -5.30 13.61 -9.08
N MET A 363 -4.28 13.03 -9.73
CA MET A 363 -4.48 11.93 -10.69
C MET A 363 -5.16 10.73 -10.01
N ALA A 364 -4.72 10.35 -8.81
CA ALA A 364 -5.39 9.30 -8.03
C ALA A 364 -6.84 9.68 -7.70
N ALA A 365 -7.13 10.94 -7.38
CA ALA A 365 -8.47 11.44 -7.13
C ALA A 365 -9.34 11.23 -8.39
N VAL A 366 -8.88 11.74 -9.54
CA VAL A 366 -9.59 11.61 -10.82
C VAL A 366 -9.88 10.16 -11.16
N SER A 367 -8.92 9.25 -10.94
CA SER A 367 -9.12 7.81 -11.14
C SER A 367 -10.21 7.22 -10.24
N VAL A 368 -10.23 7.57 -8.95
CA VAL A 368 -11.25 7.10 -8.00
C VAL A 368 -12.63 7.68 -8.31
N TRP A 369 -12.70 8.95 -8.72
CA TRP A 369 -13.95 9.57 -9.17
C TRP A 369 -14.49 8.93 -10.45
N SER A 370 -13.62 8.75 -11.45
CA SER A 370 -13.96 8.08 -12.70
C SER A 370 -14.46 6.66 -12.46
N PHE A 371 -13.82 5.93 -11.55
CA PHE A 371 -14.28 4.61 -11.09
C PHE A 371 -15.69 4.66 -10.49
N GLY A 372 -15.98 5.64 -9.63
CA GLY A 372 -17.31 5.84 -9.06
C GLY A 372 -18.40 6.14 -10.09
N VAL A 373 -18.09 6.95 -11.10
CA VAL A 373 -19.02 7.26 -12.19
C VAL A 373 -19.28 6.02 -13.05
N LEU A 374 -18.23 5.29 -13.45
CA LEU A 374 -18.34 4.10 -14.30
C LEU A 374 -19.12 2.97 -13.62
N THR A 375 -18.91 2.76 -12.31
CA THR A 375 -19.66 1.76 -11.54
C THR A 375 -21.12 2.17 -11.32
N GLY A 376 -21.38 3.47 -11.10
CA GLY A 376 -22.74 4.01 -11.03
C GLY A 376 -23.53 3.87 -12.34
N GLN A 377 -22.88 4.11 -13.49
CA GLN A 377 -23.50 3.95 -14.80
C GLN A 377 -23.80 2.49 -15.15
N ARG A 378 -22.88 1.55 -14.86
CA ARG A 378 -23.12 0.11 -15.07
C ARG A 378 -24.31 -0.39 -14.25
N ARG A 379 -24.43 0.07 -13.01
CA ARG A 379 -25.57 -0.27 -12.15
C ARG A 379 -26.89 0.27 -12.71
N ARG A 380 -26.95 1.53 -13.13
CA ARG A 380 -28.14 2.10 -13.79
C ARG A 380 -28.53 1.35 -15.07
N ARG A 381 -27.54 0.88 -15.83
CA ARG A 381 -27.78 0.09 -17.06
C ARG A 381 -28.29 -1.33 -16.78
N GLN A 382 -28.01 -1.89 -15.60
CA GLN A 382 -28.54 -3.18 -15.16
C GLN A 382 -29.89 -3.06 -14.44
N GLU A 383 -30.20 -1.90 -13.86
CA GLU A 383 -31.47 -1.61 -13.18
C GLU A 383 -32.57 -1.12 -14.15
N MET A 384 -32.24 -0.77 -15.40
CA MET A 384 -33.26 -0.60 -16.45
C MET A 384 -33.82 -1.98 -16.83
N PRO A 385 -35.13 -2.23 -16.65
CA PRO A 385 -35.72 -3.50 -17.06
C PRO A 385 -35.56 -3.66 -18.57
N LEU A 386 -35.31 -4.89 -19.00
CA LEU A 386 -35.10 -5.33 -20.38
C LEU A 386 -36.35 -5.17 -21.29
N GLY A 387 -37.24 -4.23 -20.98
CA GLY A 387 -38.58 -4.09 -21.55
C GLY A 387 -38.91 -2.74 -22.20
N GLU A 388 -38.07 -1.70 -22.07
CA GLU A 388 -38.32 -0.42 -22.75
C GLU A 388 -37.62 -0.29 -24.10
N GLU A 389 -36.59 -1.10 -24.40
CA GLU A 389 -35.90 -1.05 -25.71
C GLU A 389 -36.66 -1.79 -26.82
N TYR A 390 -37.75 -2.50 -26.49
CA TYR A 390 -38.64 -3.14 -27.47
C TYR A 390 -40.10 -2.63 -27.40
N GLY A 391 -40.43 -1.73 -26.45
CA GLY A 391 -41.80 -1.25 -26.25
C GLY A 391 -42.27 -0.24 -27.31
N ASP A 392 -41.34 0.52 -27.88
CA ASP A 392 -41.68 1.56 -28.86
C ASP A 392 -41.89 0.99 -30.27
N GLU A 393 -41.33 -0.18 -30.59
CA GLU A 393 -41.45 -0.80 -31.93
C GLU A 393 -42.77 -1.59 -32.13
N TYR A 394 -43.45 -1.97 -31.05
CA TYR A 394 -44.79 -2.59 -31.13
C TYR A 394 -45.95 -1.59 -30.99
N ALA A 395 -45.72 -0.42 -30.38
CA ALA A 395 -46.72 0.65 -30.29
C ALA A 395 -46.98 1.31 -31.67
N ASP A 396 -45.94 1.41 -32.50
CA ASP A 396 -46.05 1.91 -33.88
C ASP A 396 -46.65 0.86 -34.85
N ALA A 397 -46.55 -0.43 -34.55
CA ALA A 397 -47.15 -1.49 -35.38
C ALA A 397 -48.68 -1.62 -35.18
N GLN A 398 -49.19 -1.31 -33.97
CA GLN A 398 -50.63 -1.34 -33.67
C GLN A 398 -51.39 -0.10 -34.17
N THR A 399 -50.71 1.04 -34.35
CA THR A 399 -51.33 2.25 -34.91
C THR A 399 -51.46 2.21 -36.43
N LEU A 400 -50.70 1.35 -37.12
CA LEU A 400 -50.74 1.16 -38.57
C LEU A 400 -51.72 0.06 -39.06
N THR A 401 -52.32 -0.72 -38.16
CA THR A 401 -53.26 -1.81 -38.50
C THR A 401 -54.72 -1.53 -38.10
N GLY A 402 -55.06 -0.26 -37.81
CA GLY A 402 -56.40 0.17 -37.41
C GLY A 402 -57.46 0.27 -38.51
N ASP A 403 -57.11 0.09 -39.79
CA ASP A 403 -58.02 0.31 -40.94
C ASP A 403 -58.29 -0.97 -41.76
N LEU A 404 -58.60 -2.08 -41.10
CA LEU A 404 -59.21 -3.23 -41.80
C LEU A 404 -60.50 -3.68 -41.11
N VAL A 405 -61.59 -3.47 -41.85
CA VAL A 405 -62.99 -3.83 -41.59
C VAL A 405 -63.12 -5.29 -41.11
N PRO A 406 -63.99 -5.59 -40.12
CA PRO A 406 -64.17 -6.95 -39.63
C PRO A 406 -65.02 -7.77 -40.63
N VAL A 407 -64.51 -8.94 -41.02
CA VAL A 407 -65.31 -9.98 -41.68
C VAL A 407 -65.67 -11.02 -40.62
N GLU A 408 -66.95 -11.10 -40.29
CA GLU A 408 -67.52 -12.11 -39.37
C GLU A 408 -67.59 -13.51 -39.99
N PRO A 409 -67.75 -14.57 -39.17
CA PRO A 409 -67.19 -15.89 -39.42
C PRO A 409 -68.08 -16.82 -40.25
N GLY A 410 -67.44 -17.50 -41.20
CA GLY A 410 -67.99 -18.64 -41.93
C GLY A 410 -67.73 -19.96 -41.19
N HIS A 411 -68.82 -20.60 -40.85
CA HIS A 411 -69.05 -21.92 -40.27
C HIS A 411 -68.24 -23.11 -40.90
N VAL A 412 -67.95 -24.13 -40.07
CA VAL A 412 -67.80 -25.59 -40.41
C VAL A 412 -66.44 -25.95 -41.06
N ASP A 413 -65.66 -26.99 -40.67
CA ASP A 413 -66.01 -28.36 -40.28
C ASP A 413 -64.88 -29.09 -39.54
N GLU A 414 -65.26 -30.23 -38.95
CA GLU A 414 -64.45 -31.26 -38.30
C GLU A 414 -63.27 -31.81 -39.14
N GLY A 415 -62.20 -32.26 -38.47
CA GLY A 415 -61.18 -33.08 -39.15
C GLY A 415 -59.91 -33.42 -38.38
N ARG A 416 -60.00 -34.43 -37.51
CA ARG A 416 -59.01 -35.52 -37.26
C ARG A 416 -57.72 -35.45 -38.13
N ILE A 417 -56.52 -35.60 -37.56
CA ILE A 417 -55.76 -36.87 -37.57
C ILE A 417 -54.46 -36.72 -36.74
N ARG A 418 -54.18 -37.80 -35.97
CA ARG A 418 -52.94 -38.15 -35.24
C ARG A 418 -51.71 -38.18 -36.18
N ILE A 419 -50.48 -37.98 -35.73
CA ILE A 419 -49.62 -38.93 -34.98
C ILE A 419 -48.50 -38.11 -34.34
#